data_AF-A0A0G4MC27-F1
#
_entry.id   AF-A0A0G4MC27-F1
#
_cell.length_a   1.000
_cell.length_b   1.000
_cell.length_c   1.000
_cell.angle_alpha   90.00
_cell.angle_beta   90.00
_cell.angle_gamma   90.00
#
_symmetry.space_group_name_H-M   'P 1'
#
loop_
_entity.id
_entity.type
_entity.pdbx_description
1 polymer ?
#
loop_
_entity_poly.entity_id
_entity_poly.type
_entity_poly.pdbx_seq_one_letter_code
_entity_poly.pdbx_strand_id
1 'polypeptide(L)'
;MPNTAATADASYFQSVEARSILQRATANSYLCCPPEILEILLAAAQLSNANTDDEVSATFVTETGVQLLARAQSFDIRAWANDVLTVTYLAHIPIESRIHAGSAHAMAACLYLLQAIPVVRHYLPANTQELFERELMHHLSSIPDDDPNFKATTFPTFIAGAETRDPIKQAWVMDRLQRLLRNTPWGFIYTAMEALPQIWSLADDNSLGWVQTLKDPKMNFLIIESYCTGMVIHRSEEASRRALMDSLVAKQKALGLLDEALQNMDNMGSDVILAAVLFFINVELIESGKHGWKAHLEGAGRIMAFLPPAESSTEFLRDYILSDCFIYYILASAFMPNTSATADASYFQSVEARSILQRATANSYLCCPPEILEILLAAAQLANANTDDEVSATFVTETGVQLLARAQSFDIRAWANDVLTVTYLAHIPIESRIHAGSAHAMAACLYLLQAIPVVRHYLPANTQELFERELMHHLSSIPDDDPNFKATTFPTFIAGAETRDPIKQAWVMDRLQRLLRNTPWGFIYTAMEALPQIWSLADDNSLGWVQTLKDPKMNFLIV
;
A
#
# COMPACT_ATOMS: atom_id res chain seq x y z
N MET A 1 43.16 33.44 3.92
CA MET A 1 41.69 33.49 3.83
C MET A 1 41.16 32.20 4.44
N PRO A 2 40.28 32.25 5.44
CA PRO A 2 39.91 31.06 6.19
C PRO A 2 38.90 30.20 5.43
N ASN A 3 39.17 28.89 5.43
CA ASN A 3 38.29 27.82 5.00
C ASN A 3 36.96 27.89 5.77
N THR A 4 35.87 28.10 5.05
CA THR A 4 34.51 27.89 5.55
C THR A 4 34.29 26.39 5.71
N ALA A 5 34.43 25.90 6.94
CA ALA A 5 33.90 24.62 7.35
C ALA A 5 32.41 24.58 7.03
N ALA A 6 31.99 23.59 6.24
CA ALA A 6 30.59 23.23 6.12
C ALA A 6 30.11 22.76 7.49
N THR A 7 29.43 23.63 8.22
CA THR A 7 28.56 23.24 9.32
C THR A 7 27.50 22.30 8.73
N ALA A 8 27.66 21.00 8.95
CA ALA A 8 26.62 20.02 8.70
C ALA A 8 25.42 20.42 9.56
N ASP A 9 24.44 21.05 8.91
CA ASP A 9 23.31 21.68 9.55
C ASP A 9 22.40 20.60 10.15
N ALA A 10 22.12 20.69 11.44
CA ALA A 10 21.24 19.77 12.17
C ALA A 10 19.79 19.75 11.65
N SER A 11 19.48 20.58 10.65
CA SER A 11 18.23 20.64 9.91
C SER A 11 17.98 19.40 9.02
N TYR A 12 19.00 18.60 8.70
CA TYR A 12 18.86 17.46 7.79
C TYR A 12 17.98 16.31 8.35
N PHE A 13 17.76 16.26 9.66
CA PHE A 13 17.07 15.15 10.35
C PHE A 13 15.75 15.55 11.03
N GLN A 14 15.35 16.82 10.96
CA GLN A 14 14.08 17.28 11.50
C GLN A 14 13.12 17.62 10.36
N SER A 15 12.37 16.63 9.86
CA SER A 15 11.19 16.98 9.07
C SER A 15 10.11 17.48 10.06
N VAL A 16 10.00 18.81 10.16
CA VAL A 16 8.96 19.51 10.95
C VAL A 16 7.57 18.96 10.62
N GLU A 17 7.40 18.50 9.38
CA GLU A 17 6.18 17.90 8.85
C GLU A 17 5.84 16.55 9.50
N ALA A 18 6.79 15.60 9.62
CA ALA A 18 6.53 14.29 10.24
C ALA A 18 6.18 14.41 11.72
N ARG A 19 6.86 15.29 12.47
CA ARG A 19 6.56 15.53 13.89
C ARG A 19 5.14 16.07 14.07
N SER A 20 4.72 17.02 13.24
CA SER A 20 3.36 17.59 13.29
C SER A 20 2.27 16.55 12.97
N ILE A 21 2.55 15.62 12.04
CA ILE A 21 1.64 14.53 11.69
C ILE A 21 1.54 13.53 12.84
N LEU A 22 2.67 13.10 13.40
CA LEU A 22 2.70 12.17 14.53
C LEU A 22 2.04 12.75 15.78
N GLN A 23 2.22 14.04 16.06
CA GLN A 23 1.53 14.75 17.13
C GLN A 23 0.01 14.73 16.96
N ARG A 24 -0.49 15.01 15.75
CA ARG A 24 -1.94 14.92 15.45
C ARG A 24 -2.47 13.49 15.54
N ALA A 25 -1.67 12.49 15.17
CA ALA A 25 -2.03 11.08 15.22
C ALA A 25 -1.88 10.45 16.61
N THR A 26 -1.31 11.14 17.60
CA THR A 26 -0.92 10.55 18.90
C THR A 26 -2.11 9.94 19.65
N ALA A 27 -3.28 10.58 19.61
CA ALA A 27 -4.51 10.08 20.24
C ALA A 27 -5.03 8.80 19.54
N ASN A 28 -4.76 8.64 18.24
CA ASN A 28 -5.28 7.56 17.40
C ASN A 28 -4.23 6.50 17.04
N SER A 29 -2.99 6.66 17.53
CA SER A 29 -1.90 5.74 17.23
C SER A 29 -2.06 4.43 18.00
N TYR A 30 -2.09 3.32 17.27
CA TYR A 30 -2.12 1.97 17.84
C TYR A 30 -0.82 1.61 18.58
N LEU A 31 0.26 2.35 18.34
CA LEU A 31 1.59 2.10 18.91
C LEU A 31 1.72 2.60 20.34
N CYS A 32 0.80 3.44 20.84
CA CYS A 32 0.91 4.01 22.20
C CYS A 32 2.32 4.53 22.53
N CYS A 33 2.99 5.10 21.52
CA CYS A 33 4.37 5.54 21.56
C CYS A 33 4.40 7.06 21.34
N PRO A 34 5.13 7.83 22.18
CA PRO A 34 5.23 9.26 21.99
C PRO A 34 5.91 9.61 20.64
N PRO A 35 5.44 10.62 19.90
CA PRO A 35 6.05 11.08 18.65
C PRO A 35 7.55 11.35 18.76
N GLU A 36 8.00 11.92 19.88
CA GLU A 36 9.41 12.21 20.10
C GLU A 36 10.26 10.94 20.22
N ILE A 37 9.72 9.87 20.82
CA ILE A 37 10.41 8.58 20.88
C ILE A 37 10.51 7.95 19.49
N LEU A 38 9.46 8.07 18.65
CA LEU A 38 9.49 7.62 17.25
C LEU A 38 10.50 8.40 16.40
N GLU A 39 10.58 9.73 16.59
CA GLU A 39 11.58 10.59 15.94
C GLU A 39 12.99 10.16 16.30
N ILE A 40 13.23 9.86 17.60
CA ILE A 40 14.52 9.37 18.08
C ILE A 40 14.89 8.02 17.44
N LEU A 41 13.94 7.08 17.35
CA LEU A 41 14.15 5.78 16.69
C LEU A 41 14.50 5.95 15.20
N LEU A 42 13.82 6.85 14.49
CA LEU A 42 14.09 7.14 13.09
C LEU A 42 15.50 7.73 12.91
N ALA A 43 15.86 8.73 13.72
CA ALA A 43 17.19 9.34 13.68
C ALA A 43 18.29 8.31 14.02
N ALA A 44 18.07 7.44 15.00
CA ALA A 44 18.98 6.36 15.36
C ALA A 44 19.20 5.39 14.19
N ALA A 45 18.12 4.98 13.51
CA ALA A 45 18.18 4.09 12.36
C ALA A 45 18.95 4.73 11.19
N GLN A 46 18.72 6.02 10.92
CA GLN A 46 19.41 6.78 9.88
C GLN A 46 20.91 6.93 10.17
N LEU A 47 21.28 7.31 11.39
CA LEU A 47 22.69 7.42 11.81
C LEU A 47 23.40 6.06 11.70
N SER A 48 22.71 4.98 12.06
CA SER A 48 23.23 3.62 11.95
C SER A 48 23.38 3.12 10.50
N ASN A 49 22.78 3.81 9.52
CA ASN A 49 22.90 3.53 8.09
C ASN A 49 23.87 4.49 7.37
N ALA A 50 24.41 5.49 8.06
CA ALA A 50 25.36 6.44 7.46
C ALA A 50 26.75 5.79 7.32
N ASN A 51 27.38 5.93 6.15
CA ASN A 51 28.77 5.51 5.94
C ASN A 51 29.73 6.43 6.70
N THR A 52 30.39 5.92 7.73
CA THR A 52 31.34 6.66 8.58
C THR A 52 32.79 6.43 8.14
N ASP A 53 33.12 6.78 6.89
CA ASP A 53 34.49 6.62 6.36
C ASP A 53 35.44 7.76 6.76
N ASP A 54 34.92 8.87 7.32
CA ASP A 54 35.70 10.03 7.78
C ASP A 54 35.56 10.24 9.30
N GLU A 55 36.65 10.66 9.94
CA GLU A 55 36.78 10.86 11.39
C GLU A 55 35.78 11.92 11.91
N VAL A 56 35.55 12.98 11.12
CA VAL A 56 34.58 14.04 11.42
C VAL A 56 33.14 13.49 11.44
N SER A 57 32.82 12.55 10.55
CA SER A 57 31.51 11.88 10.50
C SER A 57 31.32 10.95 11.71
N ALA A 58 32.37 10.24 12.13
CA ALA A 58 32.32 9.37 13.30
C ALA A 58 32.10 10.14 14.62
N THR A 59 32.76 11.29 14.79
CA THR A 59 32.53 12.17 15.96
C THR A 59 31.10 12.70 15.98
N PHE A 60 30.58 13.15 14.83
CA PHE A 60 29.21 13.65 14.71
C PHE A 60 28.16 12.58 15.05
N VAL A 61 28.32 11.35 14.53
CA VAL A 61 27.42 10.23 14.83
C VAL A 61 27.42 9.91 16.33
N THR A 62 28.59 9.96 16.96
CA THR A 62 28.74 9.71 18.40
C THR A 62 28.05 10.77 19.24
N GLU A 63 28.33 12.05 18.99
CA GLU A 63 27.73 13.18 19.72
C GLU A 63 26.21 13.21 19.57
N THR A 64 25.72 13.02 18.34
CA THR A 64 24.29 12.98 18.05
C THR A 64 23.63 11.78 18.73
N GLY A 65 24.26 10.61 18.71
CA GLY A 65 23.77 9.41 19.40
C GLY A 65 23.63 9.61 20.92
N VAL A 66 24.61 10.26 21.56
CA VAL A 66 24.54 10.59 23.00
C VAL A 66 23.40 11.58 23.29
N GLN A 67 23.21 12.59 22.44
CA GLN A 67 22.11 13.54 22.59
C GLN A 67 20.73 12.89 22.43
N LEU A 68 20.57 12.01 21.43
CA LEU A 68 19.34 11.24 21.22
C LEU A 68 19.01 10.36 22.42
N LEU A 69 20.02 9.70 23.00
CA LEU A 69 19.84 8.88 24.19
C LEU A 69 19.41 9.73 25.40
N ALA A 70 20.07 10.86 25.65
CA ALA A 70 19.70 11.78 26.73
C ALA A 70 18.25 12.29 26.57
N ARG A 71 17.85 12.63 25.34
CA ARG A 71 16.46 13.01 25.02
C ARG A 71 15.48 11.89 25.37
N ALA A 72 15.72 10.66 24.93
CA ALA A 72 14.86 9.52 25.21
C ALA A 72 14.71 9.25 26.73
N GLN A 73 15.80 9.36 27.50
CA GLN A 73 15.79 9.17 28.95
C GLN A 73 15.04 10.28 29.70
N SER A 74 15.14 11.51 29.21
CA SER A 74 14.55 12.70 29.86
C SER A 74 13.08 12.96 29.50
N PHE A 75 12.54 12.23 28.51
CA PHE A 75 11.19 12.46 28.01
C PHE A 75 10.13 12.13 29.08
N ASP A 76 9.25 13.09 29.37
CA ASP A 76 8.20 12.93 30.37
C ASP A 76 6.99 12.16 29.81
N ILE A 77 7.08 10.83 29.90
CA ILE A 77 6.01 9.91 29.50
C ILE A 77 4.71 10.17 30.26
N ARG A 78 4.78 10.58 31.54
CA ARG A 78 3.59 10.78 32.36
C ARG A 78 2.87 12.05 31.93
N ALA A 79 3.58 13.15 31.71
CA ALA A 79 2.99 14.37 31.15
C ALA A 79 2.36 14.09 29.78
N TRP A 80 3.09 13.43 28.88
CA TRP A 80 2.56 13.03 27.58
C TRP A 80 1.28 12.19 27.67
N ALA A 81 1.25 11.18 28.53
CA ALA A 81 0.08 10.32 28.68
C ALA A 81 -1.14 11.09 29.21
N ASN A 82 -0.93 12.06 30.10
CA ASN A 82 -1.99 12.94 30.62
C ASN A 82 -2.54 13.87 29.53
N ASP A 83 -1.65 14.48 28.72
CA ASP A 83 -2.07 15.39 27.64
C ASP A 83 -2.96 14.69 26.61
N VAL A 84 -2.66 13.44 26.27
CA VAL A 84 -3.44 12.65 25.30
C VAL A 84 -4.85 12.31 25.81
N LEU A 85 -5.05 12.19 27.12
CA LEU A 85 -6.36 11.89 27.73
C LEU A 85 -7.30 13.08 27.81
N THR A 86 -6.84 14.29 27.47
CA THR A 86 -7.72 15.45 27.29
C THR A 86 -8.67 15.27 26.09
N VAL A 87 -8.46 14.23 25.27
CA VAL A 87 -9.32 13.83 24.16
C VAL A 87 -10.46 12.92 24.65
N THR A 88 -11.70 13.38 24.50
CA THR A 88 -12.92 12.91 25.18
C THR A 88 -13.25 11.41 25.04
N TYR A 89 -12.88 10.75 23.94
CA TYR A 89 -13.18 9.33 23.74
C TYR A 89 -12.13 8.36 24.30
N LEU A 90 -10.96 8.85 24.74
CA LEU A 90 -9.91 8.04 25.36
C LEU A 90 -10.00 7.99 26.89
N ALA A 91 -10.94 8.72 27.50
CA ALA A 91 -11.12 8.83 28.94
C ALA A 91 -11.33 7.47 29.66
N HIS A 92 -11.76 6.44 28.93
CA HIS A 92 -11.99 5.09 29.45
C HIS A 92 -10.75 4.18 29.38
N ILE A 93 -9.66 4.59 28.72
CA ILE A 93 -8.42 3.81 28.64
C ILE A 93 -7.63 3.96 29.95
N PRO A 94 -7.13 2.88 30.56
CA PRO A 94 -6.33 2.98 31.77
C PRO A 94 -5.07 3.83 31.53
N ILE A 95 -4.99 5.00 32.18
CA ILE A 95 -3.84 5.90 32.05
C ILE A 95 -2.52 5.22 32.40
N GLU A 96 -2.54 4.37 33.44
CA GLU A 96 -1.33 3.69 33.89
C GLU A 96 -0.82 2.69 32.83
N SER A 97 -1.68 1.95 32.12
CA SER A 97 -1.20 1.05 31.05
C SER A 97 -0.65 1.81 29.85
N ARG A 98 -1.17 3.01 29.55
CA ARG A 98 -0.58 3.92 28.56
C ARG A 98 0.79 4.44 29.01
N ILE A 99 0.95 4.78 30.28
CA ILE A 99 2.26 5.16 30.84
C ILE A 99 3.23 3.99 30.73
N HIS A 100 2.83 2.77 31.13
CA HIS A 100 3.68 1.59 30.98
C HIS A 100 4.06 1.32 29.51
N ALA A 101 3.12 1.46 28.57
CA ALA A 101 3.39 1.25 27.15
C ALA A 101 4.38 2.30 26.60
N GLY A 102 4.15 3.58 26.90
CA GLY A 102 5.05 4.67 26.52
C GLY A 102 6.46 4.50 27.14
N SER A 103 6.55 4.12 28.41
CA SER A 103 7.82 3.87 29.08
C SER A 103 8.54 2.65 28.50
N ALA A 104 7.81 1.58 28.15
CA ALA A 104 8.38 0.44 27.45
C ALA A 104 8.97 0.85 26.10
N HIS A 105 8.29 1.73 25.34
CA HIS A 105 8.84 2.29 24.10
C HIS A 105 10.09 3.14 24.33
N ALA A 106 10.13 3.97 25.37
CA ALA A 106 11.31 4.77 25.69
C ALA A 106 12.51 3.87 26.04
N MET A 107 12.32 2.85 26.88
CA MET A 107 13.40 1.91 27.23
C MET A 107 13.85 1.08 26.02
N ALA A 108 12.91 0.63 25.20
CA ALA A 108 13.21 -0.07 23.95
C ALA A 108 13.98 0.81 22.97
N ALA A 109 13.67 2.10 22.88
CA ALA A 109 14.40 3.06 22.07
C ALA A 109 15.84 3.29 22.58
N CYS A 110 16.02 3.40 23.90
CA CYS A 110 17.34 3.47 24.51
C CYS A 110 18.17 2.22 24.15
N LEU A 111 17.62 1.01 24.33
CA LEU A 111 18.32 -0.23 23.97
C LEU A 111 18.64 -0.31 22.48
N TYR A 112 17.68 0.05 21.62
CA TYR A 112 17.89 0.12 20.18
C TYR A 112 19.03 1.08 19.81
N LEU A 113 19.06 2.28 20.39
CA LEU A 113 20.14 3.26 20.20
C LEU A 113 21.51 2.68 20.55
N LEU A 114 21.62 1.98 21.68
CA LEU A 114 22.88 1.35 22.10
C LEU A 114 23.34 0.26 21.13
N GLN A 115 22.42 -0.38 20.41
CA GLN A 115 22.73 -1.41 19.42
C GLN A 115 23.00 -0.81 18.05
N ALA A 116 22.22 0.19 17.65
CA ALA A 116 22.35 0.90 16.39
C ALA A 116 23.63 1.74 16.31
N ILE A 117 24.07 2.33 17.43
CA ILE A 117 25.26 3.18 17.55
C ILE A 117 26.12 2.68 18.74
N PRO A 118 26.87 1.57 18.58
CA PRO A 118 27.55 0.91 19.71
C PRO A 118 28.53 1.79 20.50
N VAL A 119 29.15 2.78 19.85
CA VAL A 119 30.10 3.71 20.48
C VAL A 119 29.48 4.55 21.60
N VAL A 120 28.16 4.78 21.57
CA VAL A 120 27.43 5.51 22.62
C VAL A 120 27.53 4.81 23.98
N ARG A 121 27.69 3.47 24.01
CA ARG A 121 27.82 2.70 25.26
C ARG A 121 29.00 3.14 26.12
N HIS A 122 30.08 3.63 25.50
CA HIS A 122 31.27 4.06 26.23
C HIS A 122 31.06 5.34 27.06
N TYR A 123 29.99 6.09 26.78
CA TYR A 123 29.64 7.31 27.49
C TYR A 123 28.65 7.09 28.63
N LEU A 124 28.27 5.84 28.89
CA LEU A 124 27.32 5.49 29.93
C LEU A 124 28.00 4.92 31.18
N PRO A 125 27.41 5.16 32.36
CA PRO A 125 27.79 4.42 33.56
C PRO A 125 27.68 2.91 33.35
N ALA A 126 28.54 2.15 34.05
CA ALA A 126 28.42 0.70 34.08
C ALA A 126 27.00 0.28 34.52
N ASN A 127 26.47 -0.80 33.93
CA ASN A 127 25.15 -1.38 34.18
C ASN A 127 23.94 -0.58 33.67
N THR A 128 24.12 0.56 32.98
CA THR A 128 22.99 1.35 32.44
C THR A 128 22.12 0.54 31.47
N GLN A 129 22.72 -0.30 30.63
CA GLN A 129 22.01 -1.16 29.69
C GLN A 129 21.15 -2.23 30.39
N GLU A 130 21.69 -2.85 31.45
CA GLU A 130 20.96 -3.82 32.27
C GLU A 130 19.77 -3.16 33.01
N LEU A 131 19.95 -1.91 33.46
CA LEU A 131 18.86 -1.12 34.02
C LEU A 131 17.74 -0.90 33.00
N PHE A 132 18.06 -0.50 31.76
CA PHE A 132 17.05 -0.34 30.71
C PHE A 132 16.31 -1.64 30.40
N GLU A 133 17.03 -2.77 30.32
CA GLU A 133 16.42 -4.08 30.10
C GLU A 133 15.46 -4.45 31.25
N ARG A 134 15.87 -4.21 32.50
CA ARG A 134 15.04 -4.48 33.68
C ARG A 134 13.78 -3.61 33.71
N GLU A 135 13.90 -2.32 33.49
CA GLU A 135 12.76 -1.40 33.46
C GLU A 135 11.82 -1.73 32.29
N LEU A 136 12.35 -2.07 31.12
CA LEU A 136 11.56 -2.54 29.98
C LEU A 136 10.72 -3.76 30.35
N MET A 137 11.34 -4.79 30.92
CA MET A 137 10.64 -6.00 31.37
C MET A 137 9.57 -5.69 32.42
N HIS A 138 9.87 -4.79 33.37
CA HIS A 138 8.90 -4.34 34.37
C HIS A 138 7.67 -3.69 33.72
N HIS A 139 7.85 -2.72 32.83
CA HIS A 139 6.75 -2.04 32.15
C HIS A 139 5.92 -3.01 31.29
N LEU A 140 6.57 -3.91 30.55
CA LEU A 140 5.86 -4.94 29.78
C LEU A 140 5.03 -5.85 30.69
N SER A 141 5.59 -6.33 31.80
CA SER A 141 4.87 -7.21 32.73
C SER A 141 3.67 -6.55 33.43
N SER A 142 3.65 -5.22 33.47
CA SER A 142 2.60 -4.43 34.11
C SER A 142 1.37 -4.19 33.21
N ILE A 143 1.41 -4.66 31.95
CA ILE A 143 0.29 -4.52 31.00
C ILE A 143 -0.35 -5.90 30.80
N PRO A 144 -1.58 -6.12 31.31
CA PRO A 144 -2.36 -7.34 31.11
C PRO A 144 -2.70 -7.60 29.64
N ASP A 145 -3.06 -8.85 29.33
CA ASP A 145 -3.34 -9.27 27.95
C ASP A 145 -4.67 -8.76 27.40
N ASP A 146 -5.63 -8.49 28.29
CA ASP A 146 -6.93 -7.90 28.00
C ASP A 146 -6.90 -6.36 27.97
N ASP A 147 -5.75 -5.75 28.25
CA ASP A 147 -5.58 -4.31 28.22
C ASP A 147 -5.54 -3.79 26.75
N PRO A 148 -6.25 -2.69 26.43
CA PRO A 148 -6.26 -2.11 25.08
C PRO A 148 -4.88 -1.70 24.55
N ASN A 149 -3.92 -1.41 25.44
CA ASN A 149 -2.55 -1.06 25.10
C ASN A 149 -1.62 -2.29 24.97
N PHE A 150 -2.10 -3.51 25.22
CA PHE A 150 -1.29 -4.71 25.11
C PHE A 150 -0.63 -4.84 23.71
N LYS A 151 -1.41 -4.62 22.66
CA LYS A 151 -0.94 -4.63 21.25
C LYS A 151 0.16 -3.62 20.91
N ALA A 152 0.22 -2.51 21.64
CA ALA A 152 1.25 -1.49 21.46
C ALA A 152 2.64 -2.02 21.85
N THR A 153 2.68 -3.02 22.75
CA THR A 153 3.91 -3.55 23.31
C THR A 153 4.67 -4.51 22.40
N THR A 154 4.22 -4.72 21.16
CA THR A 154 4.84 -5.68 20.23
C THR A 154 6.31 -5.35 19.92
N PHE A 155 6.60 -4.11 19.52
CA PHE A 155 7.99 -3.69 19.26
C PHE A 155 8.85 -3.73 20.54
N PRO A 156 8.42 -3.15 21.69
CA PRO A 156 9.19 -3.25 22.94
C PRO A 156 9.43 -4.69 23.41
N THR A 157 8.46 -5.61 23.20
CA THR A 157 8.61 -7.03 23.52
C THR A 157 9.67 -7.71 22.65
N PHE A 158 9.71 -7.39 21.35
CA PHE A 158 10.77 -7.88 20.46
C PHE A 158 12.14 -7.36 20.89
N ILE A 159 12.28 -6.06 21.21
CA ILE A 159 13.54 -5.49 21.70
C ILE A 159 14.00 -6.17 23.00
N ALA A 160 13.09 -6.39 23.96
CA ALA A 160 13.41 -7.13 25.17
C ALA A 160 13.94 -8.54 24.88
N GLY A 161 13.33 -9.24 23.92
CA GLY A 161 13.78 -10.55 23.43
C GLY A 161 15.15 -10.51 22.78
N ALA A 162 15.39 -9.55 21.89
CA ALA A 162 16.64 -9.42 21.15
C ALA A 162 17.80 -9.05 22.09
N GLU A 163 17.51 -8.32 23.16
CA GLU A 163 18.48 -7.88 24.16
C GLU A 163 18.82 -8.97 25.18
N THR A 164 17.82 -9.72 25.68
CA THR A 164 18.06 -10.70 26.74
C THR A 164 18.92 -11.89 26.30
N ARG A 165 19.78 -12.35 27.21
CA ARG A 165 20.52 -13.62 27.10
C ARG A 165 20.11 -14.64 28.17
N ASP A 166 19.21 -14.26 29.07
CA ASP A 166 18.68 -15.14 30.10
C ASP A 166 17.60 -16.07 29.51
N PRO A 167 17.78 -17.40 29.53
CA PRO A 167 16.80 -18.35 28.99
C PRO A 167 15.40 -18.22 29.61
N ILE A 168 15.30 -17.80 30.88
CA ILE A 168 14.01 -17.60 31.55
C ILE A 168 13.28 -16.41 30.92
N LYS A 169 14.00 -15.30 30.71
CA LYS A 169 13.45 -14.11 30.04
C LYS A 169 13.12 -14.40 28.56
N GLN A 170 13.94 -15.18 27.86
CA GLN A 170 13.67 -15.61 26.49
C GLN A 170 12.37 -16.41 26.39
N ALA A 171 12.16 -17.37 27.30
CA ALA A 171 10.93 -18.14 27.37
C ALA A 171 9.72 -17.24 27.67
N TRP A 172 9.87 -16.29 28.59
CA TRP A 172 8.82 -15.31 28.91
C TRP A 172 8.45 -14.43 27.70
N VAL A 173 9.45 -13.95 26.94
CA VAL A 173 9.23 -13.15 25.73
C VAL A 173 8.47 -13.97 24.68
N MET A 174 8.84 -15.23 24.46
CA MET A 174 8.15 -16.10 23.49
C MET A 174 6.69 -16.36 23.88
N ASP A 175 6.44 -16.66 25.15
CA ASP A 175 5.07 -16.80 25.66
C ASP A 175 4.26 -15.49 25.47
N ARG A 176 4.87 -14.34 25.76
CA ARG A 176 4.23 -13.04 25.56
C ARG A 176 3.94 -12.74 24.08
N LEU A 177 4.87 -13.02 23.16
CA LEU A 177 4.64 -12.86 21.72
C LEU A 177 3.53 -13.78 21.21
N GLN A 178 3.43 -15.01 21.73
CA GLN A 178 2.30 -15.89 21.44
C GLN A 178 0.97 -15.32 21.95
N ARG A 179 0.96 -14.66 23.12
CA ARG A 179 -0.22 -13.95 23.65
C ARG A 179 -0.58 -12.73 22.81
N LEU A 180 0.41 -11.94 22.38
CA LEU A 180 0.24 -10.82 21.44
C LEU A 180 -0.33 -11.30 20.11
N LEU A 181 0.18 -12.40 19.57
CA LEU A 181 -0.31 -12.98 18.32
C LEU A 181 -1.77 -13.43 18.40
N ARG A 182 -2.20 -13.98 19.54
CA ARG A 182 -3.60 -14.37 19.77
C ARG A 182 -4.55 -13.18 19.84
N ASN A 183 -4.09 -12.07 20.43
CA ASN A 183 -4.90 -10.84 20.56
C ASN A 183 -4.86 -9.96 19.31
N THR A 184 -3.76 -10.00 18.57
CA THR A 184 -3.53 -9.25 17.33
C THR A 184 -2.77 -10.13 16.35
N PRO A 185 -3.46 -10.78 15.38
CA PRO A 185 -2.85 -11.74 14.45
C PRO A 185 -2.08 -11.01 13.34
N TRP A 186 -1.15 -10.13 13.72
CA TRP A 186 -0.31 -9.39 12.79
C TRP A 186 0.85 -10.27 12.32
N GLY A 187 1.00 -10.37 10.99
CA GLY A 187 2.01 -11.23 10.36
C GLY A 187 3.44 -11.00 10.87
N PHE A 188 3.80 -9.75 11.18
CA PHE A 188 5.13 -9.41 11.68
C PHE A 188 5.47 -9.99 13.05
N ILE A 189 4.48 -10.42 13.84
CA ILE A 189 4.73 -11.12 15.12
C ILE A 189 5.30 -12.51 14.86
N TYR A 190 4.85 -13.20 13.80
CA TYR A 190 5.47 -14.47 13.38
C TYR A 190 6.94 -14.26 13.03
N THR A 191 7.23 -13.25 12.21
CA THR A 191 8.61 -12.89 11.83
C THR A 191 9.47 -12.58 13.06
N ALA A 192 8.94 -11.84 14.03
CA ALA A 192 9.64 -11.57 15.29
C ALA A 192 9.96 -12.85 16.07
N MET A 193 9.01 -13.78 16.17
CA MET A 193 9.21 -15.07 16.83
C MET A 193 10.20 -15.99 16.09
N GLU A 194 10.30 -15.88 14.77
CA GLU A 194 11.29 -16.62 13.97
C GLU A 194 12.69 -16.01 14.03
N ALA A 195 12.79 -14.68 14.18
CA ALA A 195 14.05 -13.96 14.27
C ALA A 195 14.76 -14.16 15.61
N LEU A 196 14.02 -14.19 16.72
CA LEU A 196 14.60 -14.25 18.07
C LEU A 196 15.52 -15.45 18.32
N PRO A 197 15.17 -16.71 17.96
CA PRO A 197 16.07 -17.85 18.13
C PRO A 197 17.37 -17.71 17.34
N GLN A 198 17.30 -17.12 16.14
CA GLN A 198 18.48 -16.86 15.33
C GLN A 198 19.38 -15.82 16.00
N ILE A 199 18.79 -14.72 16.49
CA ILE A 199 19.52 -13.69 17.26
C ILE A 199 20.21 -14.32 18.49
N TRP A 200 19.52 -15.20 19.22
CA TRP A 200 20.10 -15.85 20.40
C TRP A 200 21.24 -16.81 20.04
N SER A 201 21.16 -17.49 18.90
CA SER A 201 22.22 -18.41 18.44
C SER A 201 23.48 -17.70 17.92
N LEU A 202 23.35 -16.46 17.46
CA LEU A 202 24.44 -15.69 16.85
C LEU A 202 25.31 -14.97 17.88
N ALA A 203 24.82 -14.83 19.11
CA ALA A 203 25.50 -14.09 20.18
C ALA A 203 26.72 -14.82 20.76
N ASP A 204 26.91 -16.10 20.45
CA ASP A 204 28.03 -16.90 20.96
C ASP A 204 29.32 -16.74 20.13
N ASP A 205 29.26 -16.17 18.91
CA ASP A 205 30.37 -16.25 17.94
C ASP A 205 30.77 -14.91 17.24
N ASN A 206 30.16 -13.76 17.56
CA ASN A 206 30.45 -12.51 16.82
C ASN A 206 30.52 -11.23 17.68
N SER A 207 31.40 -10.30 17.26
CA SER A 207 31.66 -8.99 17.88
C SER A 207 30.67 -7.88 17.49
N LEU A 208 29.68 -8.19 16.64
CA LEU A 208 28.67 -7.25 16.11
C LEU A 208 27.32 -7.42 16.83
N GLY A 209 26.64 -6.31 17.12
CA GLY A 209 25.34 -6.30 17.80
C GLY A 209 24.19 -6.85 16.93
N TRP A 210 23.07 -7.21 17.56
CA TRP A 210 21.93 -7.84 16.87
C TRP A 210 21.29 -6.94 15.80
N VAL A 211 21.39 -5.61 15.96
CA VAL A 211 20.91 -4.65 14.94
C VAL A 211 21.72 -4.76 13.66
N GLN A 212 23.06 -4.88 13.75
CA GLN A 212 23.93 -5.05 12.58
C GLN A 212 23.68 -6.41 11.91
N THR A 213 23.44 -7.45 12.71
CA THR A 213 23.08 -8.78 12.21
C THR A 213 21.79 -8.77 11.40
N LEU A 214 20.75 -8.07 11.86
CA LEU A 214 19.49 -7.93 11.12
C LEU A 214 19.61 -7.08 9.84
N LYS A 215 20.68 -6.30 9.70
CA LYS A 215 20.99 -5.54 8.48
C LYS A 215 21.80 -6.34 7.46
N ASP A 216 22.31 -7.51 7.83
CA ASP A 216 23.00 -8.38 6.86
C ASP A 216 21.98 -8.80 5.79
N PRO A 217 22.21 -8.50 4.50
CA PRO A 217 21.29 -8.88 3.42
C PRO A 217 21.07 -10.40 3.29
N LYS A 218 21.86 -11.24 3.99
CA LYS A 218 21.60 -12.68 4.13
C LYS A 218 20.49 -13.02 5.12
N MET A 219 20.11 -12.08 5.99
CA MET A 219 19.00 -12.21 6.95
C MET A 219 17.72 -11.66 6.33
N ASN A 220 17.02 -12.48 5.53
CA ASN A 220 15.73 -12.13 4.93
C ASN A 220 14.62 -12.09 5.99
N PHE A 221 14.43 -10.94 6.64
CA PHE A 221 13.31 -10.70 7.58
C PHE A 221 12.20 -9.79 7.04
N LEU A 222 12.23 -9.46 5.75
CA LEU A 222 11.09 -8.85 5.07
C LEU A 222 10.33 -9.93 4.29
N ILE A 223 9.15 -10.30 4.82
CA ILE A 223 8.01 -10.86 4.08
C ILE A 223 8.26 -12.21 3.36
N ILE A 224 7.74 -13.29 3.98
CA ILE A 224 7.25 -14.52 3.32
C ILE A 224 8.18 -15.13 2.26
N GLU A 225 9.39 -15.52 2.64
CA GLU A 225 10.12 -16.56 1.91
C GLU A 225 10.81 -17.50 2.91
N SER A 226 10.13 -18.58 3.29
CA SER A 226 10.84 -19.81 3.65
C SER A 226 9.96 -21.04 3.52
N TYR A 227 10.30 -21.84 2.52
CA TYR A 227 9.98 -23.25 2.45
C TYR A 227 10.44 -23.95 3.75
N CYS A 228 9.49 -24.46 4.56
CA CYS A 228 9.79 -25.38 5.65
C CYS A 228 8.76 -26.52 5.72
N THR A 229 9.30 -27.73 5.69
CA THR A 229 8.69 -29.01 5.31
C THR A 229 7.82 -29.63 6.41
N GLY A 230 6.70 -30.23 6.02
CA GLY A 230 6.02 -31.34 6.72
C GLY A 230 5.03 -30.98 7.84
N MET A 231 5.44 -30.22 8.86
CA MET A 231 4.59 -29.93 10.03
C MET A 231 3.83 -28.60 9.97
N VAL A 232 4.24 -27.72 9.05
CA VAL A 232 3.67 -26.37 8.85
C VAL A 232 2.36 -26.42 8.03
N ILE A 233 2.15 -27.44 7.19
CA ILE A 233 1.00 -27.53 6.28
C ILE A 233 -0.33 -27.59 7.05
N HIS A 234 -0.41 -28.37 8.14
CA HIS A 234 -1.63 -28.44 8.98
C HIS A 234 -1.87 -27.18 9.83
N ARG A 235 -0.80 -26.52 10.31
CA ARG A 235 -0.92 -25.25 11.04
C ARG A 235 -1.24 -24.08 10.12
N SER A 236 -0.76 -24.11 8.88
CA SER A 236 -1.05 -23.14 7.82
C SER A 236 -2.51 -23.21 7.41
N GLU A 237 -3.08 -24.39 7.22
CA GLU A 237 -4.49 -24.52 6.84
C GLU A 237 -5.42 -24.04 7.96
N GLU A 238 -5.17 -24.44 9.20
CA GLU A 238 -5.98 -24.00 10.36
C GLU A 238 -5.77 -22.51 10.69
N ALA A 239 -4.57 -21.96 10.48
CA ALA A 239 -4.32 -20.52 10.60
C ALA A 239 -5.01 -19.75 9.46
N SER A 240 -4.93 -20.22 8.21
CA SER A 240 -5.63 -19.63 7.07
C SER A 240 -7.15 -19.69 7.25
N ARG A 241 -7.68 -20.80 7.76
CA ARG A 241 -9.11 -20.97 8.06
C ARG A 241 -9.57 -20.00 9.14
N ARG A 242 -8.77 -19.82 10.21
CA ARG A 242 -9.06 -18.83 11.25
C ARG A 242 -8.96 -17.40 10.74
N ALA A 243 -7.92 -17.06 9.98
CA ALA A 243 -7.77 -15.74 9.37
C ALA A 243 -8.94 -15.42 8.41
N LEU A 244 -9.42 -16.41 7.65
CA LEU A 244 -10.61 -16.28 6.82
C LEU A 244 -11.87 -16.03 7.67
N MET A 245 -12.08 -16.79 8.74
CA MET A 245 -13.21 -16.56 9.66
C MET A 245 -13.15 -15.17 10.29
N ASP A 246 -11.99 -14.77 10.79
CA ASP A 246 -11.78 -13.45 11.41
C ASP A 246 -12.03 -12.32 10.41
N SER A 247 -11.55 -12.48 9.17
CA SER A 247 -11.80 -11.55 8.05
C SER A 247 -13.29 -11.42 7.77
N LEU A 248 -14.03 -12.53 7.68
CA LEU A 248 -15.47 -12.52 7.43
C LEU A 248 -16.25 -11.86 8.57
N VAL A 249 -15.89 -12.14 9.83
CA VAL A 249 -16.49 -11.49 11.01
C VAL A 249 -16.18 -9.99 11.02
N ALA A 250 -14.95 -9.59 10.71
CA ALA A 250 -14.56 -8.20 10.62
C ALA A 250 -15.31 -7.47 9.50
N LYS A 251 -15.44 -8.09 8.32
CA LYS A 251 -16.23 -7.56 7.19
C LYS A 251 -17.69 -7.35 7.59
N GLN A 252 -18.31 -8.34 8.23
CA GLN A 252 -19.69 -8.22 8.70
C GLN A 252 -19.86 -7.08 9.70
N LYS A 253 -18.97 -6.97 10.69
CA LYS A 253 -19.01 -5.90 11.69
C LYS A 253 -18.81 -4.53 11.05
N ALA A 254 -17.84 -4.42 10.14
CA ALA A 254 -17.54 -3.17 9.44
C ALA A 254 -18.72 -2.73 8.56
N LEU A 255 -19.43 -3.65 7.90
CA LEU A 255 -20.64 -3.33 7.13
C LEU A 255 -21.75 -2.81 8.02
N GLY A 256 -21.94 -3.38 9.22
CA GLY A 256 -22.89 -2.85 10.21
C GLY A 256 -22.54 -1.43 10.68
N LEU A 257 -21.26 -1.18 10.95
CA LEU A 257 -20.78 0.15 11.32
C LEU A 257 -20.92 1.17 10.16
N LEU A 258 -20.72 0.73 8.92
CA LEU A 258 -20.92 1.58 7.75
C LEU A 258 -22.40 1.98 7.59
N ASP A 259 -23.33 1.07 7.83
CA ASP A 259 -24.77 1.37 7.82
C ASP A 259 -25.13 2.43 8.88
N GLU A 260 -24.64 2.27 10.10
CA GLU A 260 -24.82 3.26 11.18
C GLU A 260 -24.17 4.62 10.82
N ALA A 261 -23.02 4.60 10.16
CA ALA A 261 -22.33 5.81 9.71
C ALA A 261 -23.10 6.55 8.61
N LEU A 262 -23.66 5.82 7.65
CA LEU A 262 -24.49 6.38 6.58
C LEU A 262 -25.79 7.01 7.10
N GLN A 263 -26.30 6.55 8.23
CA GLN A 263 -27.46 7.19 8.90
C GLN A 263 -27.08 8.45 9.68
N ASN A 264 -25.78 8.67 9.95
CA ASN A 264 -25.25 9.77 10.78
C ASN A 264 -24.13 10.57 10.06
N MET A 265 -24.24 10.73 8.73
CA MET A 265 -23.16 11.30 7.91
C MET A 265 -22.67 12.68 8.38
N ASP A 266 -23.60 13.54 8.82
CA ASP A 266 -23.28 14.90 9.30
C ASP A 266 -22.34 14.91 10.51
N ASN A 267 -22.35 13.85 11.32
CA ASN A 267 -21.56 13.74 12.55
C ASN A 267 -20.24 12.98 12.37
N MET A 268 -20.19 11.99 11.48
CA MET A 268 -18.96 11.18 11.25
C MET A 268 -18.00 11.80 10.21
N GLY A 269 -18.51 12.65 9.33
CA GLY A 269 -17.74 13.27 8.25
C GLY A 269 -17.66 12.38 7.00
N SER A 270 -18.09 12.92 5.86
CA SER A 270 -18.23 12.18 4.60
C SER A 270 -16.91 11.59 4.07
N ASP A 271 -15.75 12.18 4.40
CA ASP A 271 -14.43 11.65 4.02
C ASP A 271 -14.13 10.30 4.67
N VAL A 272 -14.50 10.14 5.95
CA VAL A 272 -14.27 8.91 6.71
C VAL A 272 -15.12 7.78 6.13
N ILE A 273 -16.38 8.10 5.81
CA ILE A 273 -17.31 7.15 5.19
C ILE A 273 -16.80 6.77 3.79
N LEU A 274 -16.36 7.74 2.99
CA LEU A 274 -15.79 7.47 1.67
C LEU A 274 -14.54 6.60 1.74
N ALA A 275 -13.64 6.85 2.70
CA ALA A 275 -12.47 6.00 2.94
C ALA A 275 -12.88 4.57 3.30
N ALA A 276 -13.89 4.40 4.17
CA ALA A 276 -14.41 3.08 4.51
C ALA A 276 -14.99 2.34 3.29
N VAL A 277 -15.74 3.04 2.43
CA VAL A 277 -16.25 2.48 1.17
C VAL A 277 -15.10 2.08 0.23
N LEU A 278 -14.06 2.90 0.10
CA LEU A 278 -12.86 2.57 -0.67
C LEU A 278 -12.17 1.29 -0.14
N PHE A 279 -12.09 1.12 1.18
CA PHE A 279 -11.57 -0.12 1.77
C PHE A 279 -12.43 -1.33 1.43
N PHE A 280 -13.77 -1.20 1.39
CA PHE A 280 -14.63 -2.28 0.94
C PHE A 280 -14.42 -2.64 -0.53
N ILE A 281 -14.23 -1.66 -1.43
CA ILE A 281 -13.86 -1.94 -2.83
C ILE A 281 -12.56 -2.77 -2.88
N ASN A 282 -11.56 -2.39 -2.09
CA ASN A 282 -10.30 -3.14 -1.99
C ASN A 282 -10.48 -4.56 -1.42
N VAL A 283 -11.33 -4.74 -0.39
CA VAL A 283 -11.66 -6.07 0.13
C VAL A 283 -12.28 -6.95 -0.95
N GLU A 284 -13.22 -6.40 -1.74
CA GLU A 284 -13.82 -7.13 -2.86
C GLU A 284 -12.78 -7.56 -3.90
N LEU A 285 -11.82 -6.68 -4.23
CA LEU A 285 -10.71 -6.98 -5.14
C LEU A 285 -9.75 -8.05 -4.59
N ILE A 286 -9.49 -8.04 -3.29
CA ILE A 286 -8.67 -9.04 -2.59
C ILE A 286 -9.37 -10.41 -2.58
N GLU A 287 -10.69 -10.44 -2.38
CA GLU A 287 -11.44 -11.70 -2.36
C GLU A 287 -11.58 -12.33 -3.75
N SER A 288 -12.10 -11.60 -4.74
CA SER A 288 -12.30 -12.15 -6.10
C SER A 288 -12.48 -11.11 -7.20
N GLY A 289 -12.79 -9.87 -6.86
CA GLY A 289 -13.24 -8.85 -7.81
C GLY A 289 -14.61 -9.13 -8.43
N LYS A 290 -15.39 -10.10 -7.93
CA LYS A 290 -16.74 -10.44 -8.42
C LYS A 290 -17.83 -9.98 -7.44
N HIS A 291 -19.02 -9.67 -7.98
CA HIS A 291 -20.29 -9.47 -7.26
C HIS A 291 -20.45 -8.23 -6.34
N GLY A 292 -19.59 -7.99 -5.35
CA GLY A 292 -19.85 -6.98 -4.31
C GLY A 292 -19.33 -5.57 -4.59
N TRP A 293 -18.29 -5.44 -5.42
CA TRP A 293 -17.61 -4.17 -5.71
C TRP A 293 -18.56 -3.08 -6.25
N LYS A 294 -19.57 -3.46 -7.05
CA LYS A 294 -20.46 -2.53 -7.73
C LYS A 294 -21.29 -1.68 -6.76
N ALA A 295 -21.84 -2.32 -5.73
CA ALA A 295 -22.65 -1.61 -4.72
C ALA A 295 -21.80 -0.60 -3.94
N HIS A 296 -20.54 -0.95 -3.65
CA HIS A 296 -19.60 -0.04 -3.00
C HIS A 296 -19.22 1.13 -3.91
N LEU A 297 -18.98 0.87 -5.19
CA LEU A 297 -18.65 1.90 -6.17
C LEU A 297 -19.81 2.88 -6.42
N GLU A 298 -21.04 2.37 -6.52
CA GLU A 298 -22.25 3.20 -6.58
C GLU A 298 -22.40 4.06 -5.31
N GLY A 299 -22.20 3.45 -4.13
CA GLY A 299 -22.21 4.16 -2.85
C GLY A 299 -21.16 5.28 -2.79
N ALA A 300 -19.93 5.01 -3.25
CA ALA A 300 -18.87 6.00 -3.34
C ALA A 300 -19.28 7.17 -4.24
N GLY A 301 -19.80 6.89 -5.43
CA GLY A 301 -20.30 7.91 -6.37
C GLY A 301 -21.32 8.84 -5.70
N ARG A 302 -22.33 8.27 -5.05
CA ARG A 302 -23.36 9.03 -4.35
C ARG A 302 -22.77 9.91 -3.25
N ILE A 303 -21.85 9.39 -2.42
CA ILE A 303 -21.19 10.18 -1.36
C ILE A 303 -20.39 11.33 -1.98
N MET A 304 -19.64 11.06 -3.05
CA MET A 304 -18.84 12.06 -3.76
C MET A 304 -19.65 13.24 -4.27
N ALA A 305 -20.86 12.99 -4.79
CA ALA A 305 -21.77 14.02 -5.27
C ALA A 305 -22.24 14.99 -4.16
N PHE A 306 -22.12 14.61 -2.89
CA PHE A 306 -22.50 15.43 -1.72
C PHE A 306 -21.32 15.89 -0.87
N LEU A 307 -20.08 15.71 -1.33
CA LEU A 307 -18.92 16.16 -0.56
C LEU A 307 -18.86 17.70 -0.50
N PRO A 308 -18.67 18.28 0.70
CA PRO A 308 -18.32 19.70 0.80
C PRO A 308 -16.92 19.95 0.19
N PRO A 309 -16.54 21.20 -0.11
CA PRO A 309 -15.16 21.53 -0.48
C PRO A 309 -14.14 20.99 0.53
N ALA A 310 -12.95 20.60 0.06
CA ALA A 310 -11.92 20.07 0.95
C ALA A 310 -11.36 21.16 1.84
N GLU A 311 -11.11 20.83 3.11
CA GLU A 311 -10.25 21.66 3.93
C GLU A 311 -8.82 21.54 3.43
N SER A 312 -8.06 22.64 3.42
CA SER A 312 -6.68 22.67 2.91
C SER A 312 -5.74 21.66 3.61
N SER A 313 -6.09 21.20 4.80
CA SER A 313 -5.30 20.23 5.57
C SER A 313 -5.55 18.76 5.20
N THR A 314 -6.68 18.45 4.54
CA THR A 314 -7.09 17.09 4.15
C THR A 314 -7.23 16.93 2.63
N GLU A 315 -7.08 18.01 1.87
CA GLU A 315 -7.21 18.05 0.42
C GLU A 315 -6.41 16.95 -0.28
N PHE A 316 -5.13 16.77 0.08
CA PHE A 316 -4.31 15.70 -0.49
C PHE A 316 -4.91 14.32 -0.23
N LEU A 317 -5.21 13.97 1.02
CA LEU A 317 -5.79 12.66 1.36
C LEU A 317 -7.11 12.43 0.66
N ARG A 318 -7.95 13.46 0.57
CA ARG A 318 -9.20 13.39 -0.17
C ARG A 318 -8.95 13.13 -1.65
N ASP A 319 -8.01 13.83 -2.27
CA ASP A 319 -7.65 13.62 -3.68
C ASP A 319 -7.19 12.18 -3.94
N TYR A 320 -6.47 11.56 -3.03
CA TYR A 320 -6.11 10.14 -3.12
C TYR A 320 -7.32 9.23 -3.12
N ILE A 321 -8.20 9.40 -2.13
CA ILE A 321 -9.41 8.57 -1.98
C ILE A 321 -10.29 8.72 -3.22
N LEU A 322 -10.50 9.96 -3.68
CA LEU A 322 -11.27 10.26 -4.87
C LEU A 322 -10.62 9.66 -6.12
N SER A 323 -9.30 9.81 -6.28
CA SER A 323 -8.55 9.27 -7.42
C SER A 323 -8.71 7.74 -7.53
N ASP A 324 -8.57 7.01 -6.43
CA ASP A 324 -8.72 5.55 -6.47
C ASP A 324 -10.17 5.14 -6.79
N CYS A 325 -11.17 5.82 -6.22
CA CYS A 325 -12.57 5.63 -6.59
C CYS A 325 -12.81 5.88 -8.09
N PHE A 326 -12.22 6.93 -8.67
CA PHE A 326 -12.29 7.21 -10.10
C PHE A 326 -11.61 6.11 -10.93
N ILE A 327 -10.42 5.67 -10.53
CA ILE A 327 -9.70 4.60 -11.24
C ILE A 327 -10.55 3.33 -11.28
N TYR A 328 -11.08 2.89 -10.12
CA TYR A 328 -11.96 1.72 -10.07
C TYR A 328 -13.22 1.91 -10.91
N TYR A 329 -13.79 3.11 -10.91
CA TYR A 329 -14.95 3.42 -11.75
C TYR A 329 -14.64 3.35 -13.25
N ILE A 330 -13.50 3.88 -13.68
CA ILE A 330 -13.07 3.86 -15.08
C ILE A 330 -12.83 2.42 -15.54
N LEU A 331 -12.11 1.63 -14.75
CA LEU A 331 -11.80 0.23 -15.07
C LEU A 331 -13.05 -0.65 -15.03
N ALA A 332 -13.97 -0.41 -14.08
CA ALA A 332 -15.29 -1.04 -14.07
C ALA A 332 -16.07 -0.69 -15.34
N SER A 333 -16.13 0.59 -15.70
CA SER A 333 -16.88 1.09 -16.86
C SER A 333 -16.43 0.43 -18.17
N ALA A 334 -15.16 0.04 -18.28
CA ALA A 334 -14.64 -0.68 -19.44
C ALA A 334 -15.45 -1.96 -19.78
N PHE A 335 -15.99 -2.63 -18.76
CA PHE A 335 -16.74 -3.89 -18.92
C PHE A 335 -18.17 -3.84 -18.36
N MET A 336 -18.68 -2.69 -17.92
CA MET A 336 -20.07 -2.57 -17.48
C MET A 336 -21.07 -2.39 -18.64
N PRO A 337 -22.25 -3.04 -18.59
CA PRO A 337 -23.32 -2.83 -19.56
C PRO A 337 -24.07 -1.50 -19.38
N ASN A 338 -24.65 -0.99 -20.47
CA ASN A 338 -25.32 0.33 -20.57
C ASN A 338 -26.35 0.60 -19.47
N THR A 339 -27.13 -0.40 -19.07
CA THR A 339 -28.22 -0.24 -18.09
C THR A 339 -27.74 0.11 -16.69
N SER A 340 -26.49 -0.24 -16.37
CA SER A 340 -25.87 0.03 -15.07
C SER A 340 -25.08 1.32 -15.06
N ALA A 341 -24.61 1.79 -16.22
CA ALA A 341 -23.73 2.93 -16.32
C ALA A 341 -24.43 4.29 -16.11
N THR A 342 -25.75 4.40 -16.30
CA THR A 342 -26.45 5.70 -16.37
C THR A 342 -26.58 6.42 -15.03
N ALA A 343 -26.95 5.73 -13.96
CA ALA A 343 -27.03 6.32 -12.62
C ALA A 343 -25.61 6.60 -12.08
N ASP A 344 -24.71 5.62 -12.18
CA ASP A 344 -23.33 5.74 -11.71
C ASP A 344 -22.56 6.85 -12.46
N ALA A 345 -22.72 6.96 -13.78
CA ALA A 345 -22.09 8.02 -14.56
C ALA A 345 -22.52 9.42 -14.10
N SER A 346 -23.77 9.62 -13.70
CA SER A 346 -24.22 10.93 -13.25
C SER A 346 -23.50 11.42 -11.98
N TYR A 347 -23.15 10.49 -11.08
CA TYR A 347 -22.47 10.84 -9.82
C TYR A 347 -20.99 11.15 -10.04
N PHE A 348 -20.30 10.32 -10.82
CA PHE A 348 -18.87 10.52 -11.11
C PHE A 348 -18.62 11.68 -12.09
N GLN A 349 -19.60 12.07 -12.92
CA GLN A 349 -19.52 13.26 -13.79
C GLN A 349 -19.71 14.58 -13.06
N SER A 350 -20.32 14.58 -11.86
CA SER A 350 -20.57 15.80 -11.07
C SER A 350 -19.30 16.40 -10.44
N VAL A 351 -18.20 15.65 -10.47
CA VAL A 351 -16.92 15.98 -9.83
C VAL A 351 -15.85 16.18 -10.92
N GLU A 352 -14.93 17.11 -10.72
CA GLU A 352 -13.81 17.38 -11.64
C GLU A 352 -12.78 16.22 -11.66
N ALA A 353 -13.17 15.09 -12.26
CA ALA A 353 -12.37 13.86 -12.31
C ALA A 353 -10.96 14.09 -12.86
N ARG A 354 -10.85 14.92 -13.91
CA ARG A 354 -9.57 15.27 -14.55
C ARG A 354 -8.60 15.94 -13.58
N SER A 355 -9.04 16.96 -12.86
CA SER A 355 -8.15 17.67 -11.92
C SER A 355 -7.73 16.77 -10.77
N ILE A 356 -8.64 15.92 -10.27
CA ILE A 356 -8.34 14.99 -9.17
C ILE A 356 -7.31 13.95 -9.61
N LEU A 357 -7.52 13.31 -10.76
CA LEU A 357 -6.59 12.32 -11.31
C LEU A 357 -5.22 12.95 -11.60
N GLN A 358 -5.18 14.19 -12.08
CA GLN A 358 -3.92 14.93 -12.27
C GLN A 358 -3.20 15.22 -10.96
N ARG A 359 -3.90 15.69 -9.91
CA ARG A 359 -3.30 15.96 -8.60
C ARG A 359 -2.77 14.69 -7.92
N ALA A 360 -3.46 13.56 -8.10
CA ALA A 360 -3.07 12.29 -7.49
C ALA A 360 -2.08 11.45 -8.33
N THR A 361 -1.79 11.83 -9.58
CA THR A 361 -1.04 11.00 -10.55
C THR A 361 0.35 10.58 -10.08
N ALA A 362 1.04 11.44 -9.32
CA ALA A 362 2.39 11.17 -8.83
C ALA A 362 2.42 9.92 -7.91
N ASN A 363 1.28 9.59 -7.30
CA ASN A 363 1.18 8.57 -6.28
C ASN A 363 0.14 7.49 -6.59
N SER A 364 -0.41 7.48 -7.81
CA SER A 364 -1.33 6.44 -8.27
C SER A 364 -0.62 5.09 -8.34
N TYR A 365 -1.21 4.07 -7.72
CA TYR A 365 -0.66 2.71 -7.72
C TYR A 365 -0.76 2.01 -9.09
N LEU A 366 -1.64 2.50 -9.98
CA LEU A 366 -1.88 1.94 -11.31
C LEU A 366 -0.82 2.37 -12.33
N CYS A 367 0.03 3.36 -12.02
CA CYS A 367 1.07 3.83 -12.94
C CYS A 367 0.55 4.13 -14.37
N CYS A 368 -0.71 4.58 -14.46
CA CYS A 368 -1.40 4.89 -15.71
C CYS A 368 -1.58 6.41 -15.82
N PRO A 369 -1.27 7.04 -16.96
CA PRO A 369 -1.47 8.46 -17.13
C PRO A 369 -2.96 8.85 -17.04
N PRO A 370 -3.32 9.96 -16.36
CA PRO A 370 -4.70 10.43 -16.27
C PRO A 370 -5.38 10.59 -17.64
N GLU A 371 -4.64 11.06 -18.64
CA GLU A 371 -5.17 11.23 -20.00
C GLU A 371 -5.54 9.90 -20.67
N ILE A 372 -4.80 8.82 -20.37
CA ILE A 372 -5.11 7.48 -20.86
C ILE A 372 -6.34 6.91 -20.15
N LEU A 373 -6.49 7.16 -18.84
CA LEU A 373 -7.70 6.82 -18.09
C LEU A 373 -8.94 7.56 -18.62
N GLU A 374 -8.81 8.85 -18.94
CA GLU A 374 -9.88 9.64 -19.58
C GLU A 374 -10.27 9.06 -20.94
N ILE A 375 -9.30 8.64 -21.75
CA ILE A 375 -9.55 8.00 -23.05
C ILE A 375 -10.30 6.68 -22.85
N LEU A 376 -9.88 5.87 -21.87
CA LEU A 376 -10.53 4.60 -21.57
C LEU A 376 -11.99 4.79 -21.14
N LEU A 377 -12.26 5.77 -20.26
CA LEU A 377 -13.61 6.12 -19.84
C LEU A 377 -14.48 6.59 -21.01
N ALA A 378 -13.95 7.50 -21.84
CA ALA A 378 -14.66 8.01 -23.00
C ALA A 378 -14.97 6.89 -24.01
N ALA A 379 -14.02 5.97 -24.26
CA ALA A 379 -14.23 4.82 -25.12
C ALA A 379 -15.32 3.89 -24.55
N ALA A 380 -15.32 3.64 -23.24
CA ALA A 380 -16.35 2.85 -22.58
C ALA A 380 -17.76 3.48 -22.70
N GLN A 381 -17.86 4.80 -22.50
CA GLN A 381 -19.10 5.56 -22.65
C GLN A 381 -19.62 5.54 -24.09
N LEU A 382 -18.76 5.74 -25.08
CA LEU A 382 -19.11 5.67 -26.50
C LEU A 382 -19.58 4.27 -26.90
N ALA A 383 -18.90 3.23 -26.41
CA ALA A 383 -19.30 1.84 -26.64
C ALA A 383 -20.65 1.49 -25.98
N ASN A 384 -21.13 2.34 -25.08
CA ASN A 384 -22.42 2.23 -24.40
C ASN A 384 -23.47 3.23 -24.93
N ALA A 385 -23.15 4.04 -25.94
CA ALA A 385 -24.08 4.99 -26.53
C ALA A 385 -25.10 4.30 -27.44
N ASN A 386 -26.34 4.81 -27.47
CA ASN A 386 -27.34 4.33 -28.42
C ASN A 386 -26.99 4.82 -29.83
N THR A 387 -26.79 3.90 -30.77
CA THR A 387 -26.48 4.19 -32.18
C THR A 387 -27.69 3.93 -33.09
N ASP A 388 -28.90 4.22 -32.61
CA ASP A 388 -30.14 3.90 -33.33
C ASP A 388 -30.37 4.82 -34.55
N ASP A 389 -29.67 5.96 -34.63
CA ASP A 389 -29.66 6.84 -35.79
C ASP A 389 -28.25 7.06 -36.39
N GLU A 390 -28.22 7.41 -37.67
CA GLU A 390 -27.01 7.57 -38.48
C GLU A 390 -26.10 8.72 -38.01
N VAL A 391 -26.70 9.77 -37.44
CA VAL A 391 -25.97 10.94 -36.90
C VAL A 391 -25.17 10.52 -35.66
N SER A 392 -25.79 9.75 -34.77
CA SER A 392 -25.18 9.20 -33.57
C SER A 392 -24.08 8.19 -33.90
N ALA A 393 -24.29 7.34 -34.90
CA ALA A 393 -23.27 6.39 -35.38
C ALA A 393 -22.03 7.09 -35.97
N THR A 394 -22.24 8.17 -36.73
CA THR A 394 -21.14 8.98 -37.30
C THR A 394 -20.36 9.67 -36.18
N PHE A 395 -21.06 10.27 -35.21
CA PHE A 395 -20.43 10.91 -34.05
C PHE A 395 -19.57 9.94 -33.23
N VAL A 396 -20.07 8.73 -32.94
CA VAL A 396 -19.32 7.69 -32.22
C VAL A 396 -18.04 7.30 -32.98
N THR A 397 -18.14 7.17 -34.30
CA THR A 397 -17.01 6.82 -35.17
C THR A 397 -15.94 7.92 -35.15
N GLU A 398 -16.32 9.17 -35.42
CA GLU A 398 -15.40 10.31 -35.45
C GLU A 398 -14.72 10.53 -34.10
N THR A 399 -15.49 10.46 -33.01
CA THR A 399 -14.96 10.61 -31.65
C THR A 399 -14.02 9.45 -31.30
N GLY A 400 -14.36 8.22 -31.68
CA GLY A 400 -13.49 7.05 -31.50
C GLY A 400 -12.14 7.19 -32.21
N VAL A 401 -12.13 7.68 -33.45
CA VAL A 401 -10.90 7.96 -34.21
C VAL A 401 -10.06 9.04 -33.52
N GLN A 402 -10.69 10.11 -33.02
CA GLN A 402 -9.99 11.18 -32.29
C GLN A 402 -9.37 10.69 -30.98
N LEU A 403 -10.10 9.89 -30.21
CA LEU A 403 -9.61 9.30 -28.97
C LEU A 403 -8.40 8.39 -29.22
N LEU A 404 -8.43 7.60 -30.28
CA LEU A 404 -7.31 6.75 -30.66
C LEU A 404 -6.07 7.58 -31.05
N ALA A 405 -6.25 8.62 -31.87
CA ALA A 405 -5.17 9.53 -32.23
C ALA A 405 -4.58 10.24 -30.99
N ARG A 406 -5.42 10.60 -30.01
CA ARG A 406 -4.99 11.19 -28.75
C ARG A 406 -4.15 10.21 -27.91
N ALA A 407 -4.56 8.94 -27.83
CA ALA A 407 -3.81 7.90 -27.13
C ALA A 407 -2.43 7.67 -27.74
N GLN A 408 -2.35 7.65 -29.07
CA GLN A 408 -1.09 7.43 -29.81
C GLN A 408 -0.12 8.61 -29.72
N SER A 409 -0.63 9.84 -29.58
CA SER A 409 0.19 11.05 -29.54
C SER A 409 0.58 11.49 -28.13
N PHE A 410 0.06 10.83 -27.09
CA PHE A 410 0.37 11.17 -25.71
C PHE A 410 1.85 10.92 -25.38
N ASP A 411 2.52 11.93 -24.84
CA ASP A 411 3.94 11.85 -24.47
C ASP A 411 4.13 11.14 -23.12
N ILE A 412 4.19 9.81 -23.15
CA ILE A 412 4.44 8.96 -21.98
C ILE A 412 5.79 9.31 -21.32
N ARG A 413 6.81 9.68 -22.10
CA ARG A 413 8.13 9.98 -21.54
C ARG A 413 8.10 11.28 -20.75
N ALA A 414 7.48 12.33 -21.29
CA ALA A 414 7.31 13.58 -20.54
C ALA A 414 6.52 13.34 -19.25
N TRP A 415 5.36 12.66 -19.33
CA TRP A 415 4.56 12.31 -18.16
C TRP A 415 5.33 11.49 -17.11
N ALA A 416 6.13 10.52 -17.54
CA ALA A 416 6.91 9.70 -16.62
C ALA A 416 8.01 10.51 -15.93
N ASN A 417 8.58 11.54 -16.58
CA ASN A 417 9.62 12.40 -16.03
C ASN A 417 9.06 13.50 -15.10
N ASP A 418 7.82 13.95 -15.29
CA ASP A 418 7.21 15.01 -14.47
C ASP A 418 7.24 14.69 -12.97
N VAL A 419 7.15 13.41 -12.60
CA VAL A 419 7.20 12.95 -11.21
C VAL A 419 8.54 13.22 -10.52
N LEU A 420 9.63 13.41 -11.27
CA LEU A 420 10.95 13.76 -10.72
C LEU A 420 11.00 15.17 -10.12
N THR A 421 10.01 16.02 -10.44
CA THR A 421 9.84 17.33 -9.79
C THR A 421 9.40 17.20 -8.33
N VAL A 422 8.93 16.01 -7.92
CA VAL A 422 8.51 15.71 -6.55
C VAL A 422 9.70 15.15 -5.77
N THR A 423 10.16 15.89 -4.75
CA THR A 423 11.42 15.63 -4.02
C THR A 423 11.55 14.20 -3.49
N TYR A 424 10.46 13.59 -2.99
CA TYR A 424 10.50 12.23 -2.43
C TYR A 424 10.44 11.11 -3.49
N LEU A 425 10.22 11.46 -4.77
CA LEU A 425 10.16 10.51 -5.90
C LEU A 425 11.38 10.63 -6.83
N ALA A 426 12.41 11.41 -6.45
CA ALA A 426 13.60 11.63 -7.27
C ALA A 426 14.40 10.36 -7.62
N HIS A 427 14.15 9.25 -6.91
CA HIS A 427 14.89 7.98 -7.07
C HIS A 427 14.04 6.84 -7.64
N ILE A 428 12.83 7.11 -8.14
CA ILE A 428 12.01 6.03 -8.73
C ILE A 428 12.64 5.50 -10.04
N PRO A 429 12.43 4.21 -10.37
CA PRO A 429 12.86 3.66 -11.65
C PRO A 429 12.01 4.24 -12.80
N ILE A 430 12.50 5.30 -13.43
CA ILE A 430 11.79 6.02 -14.49
C ILE A 430 11.53 5.15 -15.72
N GLU A 431 12.48 4.29 -16.09
CA GLU A 431 12.30 3.41 -17.25
C GLU A 431 11.14 2.44 -17.04
N SER A 432 10.98 1.83 -15.86
CA SER A 432 9.85 0.93 -15.62
C SER A 432 8.51 1.68 -15.55
N ARG A 433 8.51 2.94 -15.07
CA ARG A 433 7.34 3.83 -15.16
C ARG A 433 6.96 4.13 -16.61
N ILE A 434 7.94 4.39 -17.48
CA ILE A 434 7.70 4.57 -18.93
C ILE A 434 7.11 3.29 -19.52
N HIS A 435 7.68 2.12 -19.23
CA HIS A 435 7.14 0.86 -19.74
C HIS A 435 5.71 0.60 -19.24
N ALA A 436 5.41 0.87 -17.97
CA ALA A 436 4.06 0.68 -17.41
C ALA A 436 3.05 1.62 -18.07
N GLY A 437 3.37 2.91 -18.15
CA GLY A 437 2.53 3.91 -18.82
C GLY A 437 2.28 3.57 -20.30
N SER A 438 3.32 3.15 -21.02
CA SER A 438 3.21 2.71 -22.41
C SER A 438 2.35 1.45 -22.56
N ALA A 439 2.47 0.49 -21.64
CA ALA A 439 1.62 -0.70 -21.63
C ALA A 439 0.14 -0.32 -21.46
N HIS A 440 -0.18 0.61 -20.55
CA HIS A 440 -1.54 1.14 -20.42
C HIS A 440 -2.02 1.85 -21.68
N ALA A 441 -1.18 2.66 -22.32
CA ALA A 441 -1.54 3.34 -23.57
C ALA A 441 -1.87 2.35 -24.69
N MET A 442 -1.03 1.32 -24.89
CA MET A 442 -1.29 0.28 -25.90
C MET A 442 -2.54 -0.55 -25.56
N ALA A 443 -2.73 -0.88 -24.29
CA ALA A 443 -3.93 -1.58 -23.82
C ALA A 443 -5.20 -0.74 -24.05
N ALA A 444 -5.16 0.57 -23.82
CA ALA A 444 -6.26 1.49 -24.10
C ALA A 444 -6.58 1.57 -25.61
N CYS A 445 -5.54 1.62 -26.47
CA CYS A 445 -5.71 1.55 -27.92
C CYS A 445 -6.40 0.26 -28.35
N LEU A 446 -5.94 -0.91 -27.88
CA LEU A 446 -6.55 -2.20 -28.19
C LEU A 446 -7.99 -2.30 -27.66
N TYR A 447 -8.23 -1.86 -26.42
CA TYR A 447 -9.58 -1.77 -25.87
C TYR A 447 -10.50 -0.92 -26.76
N LEU A 448 -10.05 0.26 -27.20
CA LEU A 448 -10.83 1.15 -28.06
C LEU A 448 -11.22 0.46 -29.38
N LEU A 449 -10.29 -0.27 -30.01
CA LEU A 449 -10.58 -1.03 -31.23
C LEU A 449 -11.60 -2.16 -31.02
N GLN A 450 -11.73 -2.68 -29.81
CA GLN A 450 -12.68 -3.73 -29.46
C GLN A 450 -14.03 -3.14 -29.00
N ALA A 451 -13.99 -2.03 -28.28
CA ALA A 451 -15.16 -1.31 -27.78
C ALA A 451 -15.90 -0.58 -28.92
N ILE A 452 -15.17 -0.06 -29.92
CA ILE A 452 -15.69 0.68 -31.07
C ILE A 452 -15.11 0.09 -32.38
N PRO A 453 -15.58 -1.09 -32.83
CA PRO A 453 -14.95 -1.84 -33.93
C PRO A 453 -14.82 -1.08 -35.25
N VAL A 454 -15.74 -0.16 -35.55
CA VAL A 454 -15.73 0.66 -36.78
C VAL A 454 -14.45 1.52 -36.93
N VAL A 455 -13.80 1.87 -35.81
CA VAL A 455 -12.55 2.64 -35.81
C VAL A 455 -11.42 1.91 -36.55
N ARG A 456 -11.44 0.56 -36.57
CA ARG A 456 -10.42 -0.24 -37.27
C ARG A 456 -10.33 0.06 -38.77
N HIS A 457 -11.44 0.47 -39.39
CA HIS A 457 -11.46 0.79 -40.83
C HIS A 457 -10.70 2.07 -41.18
N TYR A 458 -10.40 2.91 -40.20
CA TYR A 458 -9.66 4.16 -40.38
C TYR A 458 -8.17 4.01 -40.08
N LEU A 459 -7.73 2.80 -39.71
CA LEU A 459 -6.34 2.52 -39.42
C LEU A 459 -5.57 1.99 -40.63
N PRO A 460 -4.27 2.34 -40.77
CA PRO A 460 -3.38 1.63 -41.67
C PRO A 460 -3.36 0.13 -41.36
N ALA A 461 -3.12 -0.67 -42.39
CA ALA A 461 -2.94 -2.12 -42.22
C ALA A 461 -1.86 -2.42 -41.17
N ASN A 462 -2.07 -3.49 -40.40
CA ASN A 462 -1.17 -3.99 -39.33
C ASN A 462 -1.02 -3.09 -38.09
N THR A 463 -1.76 -1.97 -37.98
CA THR A 463 -1.66 -1.08 -36.80
C THR A 463 -2.03 -1.80 -35.49
N GLN A 464 -3.03 -2.67 -35.52
CA GLN A 464 -3.44 -3.47 -34.36
C GLN A 464 -2.34 -4.47 -33.93
N GLU A 465 -1.73 -5.17 -34.88
CA GLU A 465 -0.61 -6.08 -34.63
C GLU A 465 0.60 -5.35 -34.04
N LEU A 466 0.84 -4.10 -34.48
CA LEU A 466 1.86 -3.23 -33.89
C LEU A 466 1.53 -2.94 -32.42
N PHE A 467 0.31 -2.54 -32.09
CA PHE A 467 -0.09 -2.30 -30.69
C PHE A 467 0.07 -3.54 -29.81
N GLU A 468 -0.33 -4.72 -30.30
CA GLU A 468 -0.12 -5.98 -29.59
C GLU A 468 1.37 -6.25 -29.33
N ARG A 469 2.22 -6.05 -30.34
CA ARG A 469 3.66 -6.26 -30.21
C ARG A 469 4.30 -5.29 -29.22
N GLU A 470 3.97 -4.01 -29.32
CA GLU A 470 4.49 -2.98 -28.40
C GLU A 470 4.00 -3.23 -26.97
N LEU A 471 2.73 -3.61 -26.77
CA LEU A 471 2.20 -4.00 -25.45
C LEU A 471 3.02 -5.14 -24.84
N MET A 472 3.24 -6.22 -25.60
CA MET A 472 4.04 -7.36 -25.14
C MET A 472 5.50 -6.97 -24.84
N HIS A 473 6.08 -6.08 -25.64
CA HIS A 473 7.43 -5.55 -25.40
C HIS A 473 7.50 -4.78 -24.09
N HIS A 474 6.58 -3.84 -23.85
CA HIS A 474 6.56 -3.05 -22.62
C HIS A 474 6.32 -3.93 -21.38
N LEU A 475 5.38 -4.88 -21.46
CA LEU A 475 5.13 -5.82 -20.36
C LEU A 475 6.36 -6.68 -20.04
N SER A 476 7.03 -7.22 -21.05
CA SER A 476 8.24 -8.05 -20.84
C SER A 476 9.46 -7.28 -20.34
N SER A 477 9.46 -5.95 -20.47
CA SER A 477 10.54 -5.08 -20.00
C SER A 477 10.43 -4.71 -18.51
N ILE A 478 9.36 -5.14 -17.81
CA ILE A 478 9.16 -4.89 -16.38
C ILE A 478 9.40 -6.20 -15.61
N PRO A 479 10.50 -6.29 -14.84
CA PRO A 479 10.82 -7.43 -13.97
C PRO A 479 9.77 -7.66 -12.87
N ASP A 480 9.77 -8.87 -12.30
CA ASP A 480 8.81 -9.26 -11.25
C ASP A 480 9.02 -8.51 -9.93
N ASP A 481 10.27 -8.16 -9.61
CA ASP A 481 10.68 -7.42 -8.42
C ASP A 481 10.54 -5.90 -8.58
N ASP A 482 10.13 -5.43 -9.77
CA ASP A 482 9.92 -4.01 -10.03
C ASP A 482 8.63 -3.50 -9.33
N PRO A 483 8.66 -2.33 -8.66
CA PRO A 483 7.49 -1.76 -8.00
C PRO A 483 6.26 -1.55 -8.91
N ASN A 484 6.46 -1.34 -10.22
CA ASN A 484 5.42 -1.15 -11.21
C ASN A 484 4.89 -2.47 -11.79
N PHE A 485 5.46 -3.64 -11.43
CA PHE A 485 5.00 -4.92 -11.95
C PHE A 485 3.51 -5.13 -11.70
N LYS A 486 3.06 -4.91 -10.45
CA LYS A 486 1.65 -5.02 -10.02
C LYS A 486 0.68 -4.11 -10.79
N ALA A 487 1.16 -2.95 -11.27
CA ALA A 487 0.37 -1.99 -12.02
C ALA A 487 -0.01 -2.52 -13.42
N THR A 488 0.68 -3.54 -13.92
CA THR A 488 0.50 -4.05 -15.27
C THR A 488 -0.57 -5.13 -15.41
N THR A 489 -1.40 -5.34 -14.39
CA THR A 489 -2.40 -6.42 -14.41
C THR A 489 -3.49 -6.20 -15.47
N PHE A 490 -4.13 -5.02 -15.51
CA PHE A 490 -5.07 -4.68 -16.57
C PHE A 490 -4.44 -4.76 -17.98
N PRO A 491 -3.29 -4.15 -18.29
CA PRO A 491 -2.63 -4.31 -19.59
C PRO A 491 -2.28 -5.77 -19.95
N THR A 492 -1.88 -6.57 -18.96
CA THR A 492 -1.61 -8.01 -19.14
C THR A 492 -2.88 -8.77 -19.52
N PHE A 493 -4.01 -8.45 -18.87
CA PHE A 493 -5.31 -9.04 -19.22
C PHE A 493 -5.73 -8.65 -20.65
N ILE A 494 -5.59 -7.38 -21.04
CA ILE A 494 -5.89 -6.92 -22.41
C ILE A 494 -5.03 -7.66 -23.44
N ALA A 495 -3.73 -7.81 -23.19
CA ALA A 495 -2.84 -8.60 -24.06
C ALA A 495 -3.32 -10.05 -24.21
N GLY A 496 -3.77 -10.66 -23.12
CA GLY A 496 -4.35 -12.00 -23.09
C GLY A 496 -5.66 -12.11 -23.86
N ALA A 497 -6.57 -11.16 -23.67
CA ALA A 497 -7.88 -11.14 -24.31
C ALA A 497 -7.75 -10.94 -25.83
N GLU A 498 -6.76 -10.16 -26.26
CA GLU A 498 -6.51 -9.86 -27.67
C GLU A 498 -5.86 -11.04 -28.41
N THR A 499 -4.93 -11.75 -27.77
CA THR A 499 -4.14 -12.77 -28.47
C THR A 499 -4.91 -14.05 -28.78
N ARG A 500 -4.74 -14.53 -30.02
CA ARG A 500 -5.16 -15.88 -30.47
C ARG A 500 -3.99 -16.86 -30.61
N ASP A 501 -2.76 -16.39 -30.43
CA ASP A 501 -1.56 -17.23 -30.48
C ASP A 501 -1.40 -18.01 -29.16
N PRO A 502 -1.43 -19.36 -29.18
CA PRO A 502 -1.25 -20.19 -28.00
C PRO A 502 0.03 -19.93 -27.21
N ILE A 503 1.12 -19.52 -27.89
CA ILE A 503 2.40 -19.21 -27.22
C ILE A 503 2.25 -17.94 -26.39
N LYS A 504 1.64 -16.89 -26.95
CA LYS A 504 1.36 -15.65 -26.24
C LYS A 504 0.34 -15.87 -25.11
N GLN A 505 -0.67 -16.72 -25.31
CA GLN A 505 -1.64 -17.09 -24.27
C GLN A 505 -0.96 -17.75 -23.07
N ALA A 506 -0.06 -18.71 -23.33
CA ALA A 506 0.74 -19.35 -22.28
C ALA A 506 1.62 -18.35 -21.53
N TRP A 507 2.26 -17.41 -22.26
CA TRP A 507 3.06 -16.35 -21.65
C TRP A 507 2.24 -15.43 -20.75
N VAL A 508 1.03 -15.04 -21.18
CA VAL A 508 0.13 -14.19 -20.36
C VAL A 508 -0.29 -14.92 -19.09
N MET A 509 -0.64 -16.21 -19.17
CA MET A 509 -1.01 -16.99 -17.98
C MET A 509 0.14 -17.13 -16.99
N ASP A 510 1.36 -17.40 -17.48
CA ASP A 510 2.56 -17.42 -16.64
C ASP A 510 2.79 -16.07 -15.96
N ARG A 511 2.64 -14.96 -16.71
CA ARG A 511 2.77 -13.61 -16.16
C ARG A 511 1.72 -13.31 -15.10
N LEU A 512 0.44 -13.65 -15.31
CA LEU A 512 -0.61 -13.46 -14.31
C LEU A 512 -0.36 -14.29 -13.05
N GLN A 513 0.20 -15.50 -13.16
CA GLN A 513 0.62 -16.29 -12.01
C GLN A 513 1.78 -15.64 -11.24
N ARG A 514 2.73 -15.00 -11.94
CA ARG A 514 3.79 -14.20 -11.31
C ARG A 514 3.24 -12.93 -10.65
N LEU A 515 2.28 -12.25 -11.26
CA LEU A 515 1.56 -11.12 -10.65
C LEU A 515 0.83 -11.54 -9.37
N LEU A 516 0.14 -12.67 -9.40
CA LEU A 516 -0.55 -13.23 -8.23
C LEU A 516 0.41 -13.55 -7.08
N ARG A 517 1.61 -14.07 -7.37
CA ARG A 517 2.64 -14.32 -6.35
C ARG A 517 3.11 -13.03 -5.68
N ASN A 518 3.24 -11.95 -6.45
CA ASN A 518 3.69 -10.65 -5.95
C ASN A 518 2.57 -9.84 -5.28
N THR A 519 1.33 -10.01 -5.73
CA THR A 519 0.16 -9.26 -5.26
C THR A 519 -1.03 -10.22 -5.25
N PRO A 520 -1.30 -10.92 -4.13
CA PRO A 520 -2.27 -12.01 -4.07
C PRO A 520 -3.70 -11.48 -4.00
N TRP A 521 -4.11 -10.68 -4.99
CA TRP A 521 -5.46 -10.14 -5.09
C TRP A 521 -6.33 -11.10 -5.90
N GLY A 522 -7.50 -11.41 -5.35
CA GLY A 522 -8.45 -12.38 -5.88
C GLY A 522 -8.89 -12.09 -7.31
N PHE A 523 -8.98 -10.82 -7.72
CA PHE A 523 -9.36 -10.46 -9.09
C PHE A 523 -8.41 -11.02 -10.17
N ILE A 524 -7.16 -11.34 -9.83
CA ILE A 524 -6.21 -11.96 -10.77
C ILE A 524 -6.65 -13.39 -11.11
N TYR A 525 -7.17 -14.15 -10.14
CA TYR A 525 -7.77 -15.46 -10.42
C TYR A 525 -8.96 -15.31 -11.36
N THR A 526 -9.81 -14.32 -11.14
CA THR A 526 -10.95 -14.04 -12.01
C THR A 526 -10.50 -13.67 -13.43
N ALA A 527 -9.45 -12.88 -13.59
CA ALA A 527 -8.87 -12.57 -14.89
C ALA A 527 -8.35 -13.85 -15.59
N MET A 528 -7.64 -14.72 -14.87
CA MET A 528 -7.15 -16.01 -15.37
C MET A 528 -8.27 -16.99 -15.73
N GLU A 529 -9.40 -16.96 -15.03
CA GLU A 529 -10.60 -17.76 -15.36
C GLU A 529 -11.34 -17.24 -16.59
N ALA A 530 -11.33 -15.92 -16.81
CA ALA A 530 -12.01 -15.28 -17.93
C ALA A 530 -11.28 -15.49 -19.27
N LEU A 531 -9.95 -15.49 -19.26
CA LEU A 531 -9.14 -15.62 -20.49
C LEU A 531 -9.43 -16.89 -21.32
N PRO A 532 -9.46 -18.10 -20.75
CA PRO A 532 -9.84 -19.31 -21.50
C PRO A 532 -11.24 -19.24 -22.11
N GLN A 533 -12.18 -18.58 -21.42
CA GLN A 533 -13.53 -18.37 -21.95
C GLN A 533 -13.47 -17.46 -23.17
N ILE A 534 -12.72 -16.35 -23.11
CA ILE A 534 -12.49 -15.43 -24.24
C ILE A 534 -11.85 -16.15 -25.43
N TRP A 535 -10.87 -17.02 -25.18
CA TRP A 535 -10.19 -17.78 -26.23
C TRP A 535 -11.11 -18.79 -26.91
N SER A 536 -12.11 -19.31 -26.19
CA SER A 536 -13.08 -20.29 -26.71
C SER A 536 -14.19 -19.69 -27.57
N LEU A 537 -14.34 -18.36 -27.63
CA LEU A 537 -15.41 -17.65 -28.37
C LEU A 537 -15.23 -17.66 -29.91
N ALA A 538 -14.70 -18.73 -30.52
CA ALA A 538 -14.30 -18.78 -31.92
C ALA A 538 -15.39 -18.29 -32.93
N ASP A 539 -14.96 -17.43 -33.86
CA ASP A 539 -15.45 -16.98 -35.19
C ASP A 539 -16.95 -16.77 -35.50
N ASP A 540 -17.89 -17.29 -34.72
CA ASP A 540 -19.33 -17.29 -35.03
C ASP A 540 -20.08 -16.12 -34.35
N ASN A 541 -19.42 -15.39 -33.45
CA ASN A 541 -19.97 -14.20 -32.81
C ASN A 541 -19.48 -12.93 -33.53
N SER A 542 -20.43 -12.18 -34.09
CA SER A 542 -20.22 -10.83 -34.63
C SER A 542 -19.83 -9.77 -33.57
N LEU A 543 -19.78 -10.17 -32.29
CA LEU A 543 -19.51 -9.31 -31.15
C LEU A 543 -18.12 -9.63 -30.57
N GLY A 544 -17.27 -8.62 -30.43
CA GLY A 544 -15.91 -8.75 -29.89
C GLY A 544 -15.87 -9.17 -28.41
N TRP A 545 -14.68 -9.52 -27.91
CA TRP A 545 -14.52 -10.02 -26.54
C TRP A 545 -14.96 -9.00 -25.47
N VAL A 546 -14.83 -7.70 -25.74
CA VAL A 546 -15.34 -6.63 -24.86
C VAL A 546 -16.85 -6.74 -24.65
N GLN A 547 -17.61 -7.00 -25.71
CA GLN A 547 -19.06 -7.15 -25.63
C GLN A 547 -19.46 -8.41 -24.84
N THR A 548 -18.68 -9.49 -24.92
CA THR A 548 -18.89 -10.68 -24.08
C THR A 548 -18.65 -10.38 -22.60
N LEU A 549 -17.61 -9.60 -22.28
CA LEU A 549 -17.33 -9.22 -20.89
C LEU A 549 -18.37 -8.27 -20.30
N LYS A 550 -19.12 -7.55 -21.15
CA LYS A 550 -20.27 -6.73 -20.74
C LYS A 550 -21.52 -7.56 -20.38
N ASP A 551 -21.50 -8.90 -20.51
CA ASP A 551 -22.58 -9.74 -20.01
C ASP A 551 -22.73 -9.51 -18.49
N PRO A 552 -23.93 -9.11 -18.01
CA PRO A 552 -24.22 -8.92 -16.59
C PRO A 552 -23.85 -10.11 -15.69
N LYS A 553 -23.71 -11.32 -16.25
CA LYS A 553 -23.31 -12.53 -15.51
C LYS A 553 -21.82 -12.62 -15.24
N MET A 554 -20.96 -11.95 -16.01
CA MET A 554 -19.52 -11.98 -15.79
C MET A 554 -19.11 -11.09 -14.62
N ASN A 555 -19.74 -9.91 -14.47
CA ASN A 555 -19.69 -8.98 -13.33
C ASN A 555 -18.38 -8.98 -12.49
N PHE A 556 -17.28 -8.59 -13.12
CA PHE A 556 -15.97 -8.57 -12.48
C PHE A 556 -15.20 -7.27 -12.77
N LEU A 557 -14.41 -6.85 -11.78
CA LEU A 557 -13.53 -5.69 -11.85
C LEU A 557 -12.07 -6.17 -11.98
N ILE A 558 -11.38 -5.73 -13.03
CA ILE A 558 -9.94 -5.92 -13.20
C ILE A 558 -9.25 -4.59 -13.01
N VAL A 559 -8.19 -4.60 -12.21
CA VAL A 559 -7.39 -3.43 -11.88
C VAL A 559 -6.04 -3.46 -12.56
#